data_AF-A0A497N6E2-F1
#
_entry.id   AF-A0A497N6E2-F1
#
_cell.length_a   1.000
_cell.length_b   1.000
_cell.length_c   1.000
_cell.angle_alpha   90.00
_cell.angle_beta   90.00
_cell.angle_gamma   90.00
#
_symmetry.space_group_name_H-M   'P 1'
#
loop_
_entity.id
_entity.type
_entity.pdbx_description
1 polymer ?
#
loop_
_entity_poly.entity_id
_entity_poly.type
_entity_poly.pdbx_seq_one_letter_code
_entity_poly.pdbx_strand_id
1 'polypeptide(L)'
;MVEKGLAESKVKIYVMGKEYDVPSNLTIMKAMEYIGYRFVRGAGCRGGFCGACATVYRMKDEYKLKMALACQETVQNEMYLAQIPFTPANKAMYDVNRLDSSGNAVLEHYPEIARCLCCNTCTKACPQELEVMNIVQ
;
A
#
# COMPACT_ATOMS: atom_id res chain seq x y z
N MET A 1 29.28 -25.27 21.99
CA MET A 1 28.61 -24.10 22.57
C MET A 1 27.33 -23.89 21.80
N VAL A 2 26.21 -23.83 22.52
CA VAL A 2 24.85 -23.91 22.01
C VAL A 2 24.40 -22.53 21.55
N GLU A 3 24.08 -22.37 20.27
CA GLU A 3 23.17 -21.29 19.83
C GLU A 3 21.84 -21.94 19.45
N LYS A 4 20.94 -21.98 20.42
CA LYS A 4 19.52 -22.28 20.23
C LYS A 4 18.96 -21.23 19.27
N GLY A 5 18.57 -21.66 18.07
CA GLY A 5 17.84 -20.83 17.12
C GLY A 5 16.64 -20.19 17.80
N LEU A 6 16.57 -18.86 17.78
CA LEU A 6 15.42 -18.09 18.23
C LEU A 6 14.21 -18.62 17.46
N ALA A 7 13.24 -19.21 18.14
CA ALA A 7 11.98 -19.58 17.50
C ALA A 7 11.38 -18.29 16.92
N GLU A 8 11.29 -18.21 15.59
CA GLU A 8 10.67 -17.06 14.93
C GLU A 8 9.24 -16.92 15.43
N SER A 9 8.96 -15.80 16.11
CA SER A 9 7.60 -15.46 16.54
C SER A 9 6.71 -15.43 15.31
N LYS A 10 5.60 -16.16 15.34
CA LYS A 10 4.62 -16.18 14.25
C LYS A 10 3.41 -15.35 14.63
N VAL A 11 2.80 -14.72 13.63
CA VAL A 11 1.56 -13.96 13.75
C VAL A 11 0.53 -14.49 12.77
N LYS A 12 -0.73 -14.39 13.17
CA LYS A 12 -1.87 -14.76 12.33
C LYS A 12 -2.31 -13.58 11.50
N ILE A 13 -2.34 -13.75 10.18
CA ILE A 13 -2.92 -12.78 9.25
C ILE A 13 -4.07 -13.42 8.49
N TYR A 14 -5.02 -12.60 8.07
CA TYR A 14 -6.19 -13.04 7.31
C TYR A 14 -6.16 -12.43 5.92
N VAL A 15 -6.13 -13.30 4.90
CA VAL A 15 -6.08 -12.92 3.49
C VAL A 15 -7.27 -13.56 2.79
N MET A 16 -8.15 -12.74 2.20
CA MET A 16 -9.38 -13.20 1.54
C MET A 16 -10.24 -14.12 2.44
N GLY A 17 -10.27 -13.84 3.75
CA GLY A 17 -11.02 -14.62 4.74
C GLY A 17 -10.34 -15.91 5.22
N LYS A 18 -9.16 -16.27 4.69
CA LYS A 18 -8.37 -17.41 5.15
C LYS A 18 -7.27 -16.97 6.11
N GLU A 19 -7.12 -17.71 7.21
CA GLU A 19 -6.05 -17.53 8.20
C GLU A 19 -4.72 -18.12 7.70
N TYR A 20 -3.62 -17.42 7.97
CA TYR A 20 -2.26 -17.87 7.71
C TYR A 20 -1.33 -17.50 8.87
N ASP A 21 -0.45 -18.44 9.25
CA ASP A 21 0.65 -18.20 10.18
C ASP A 21 1.92 -17.80 9.42
N VAL A 22 2.44 -16.61 9.69
CA VAL A 22 3.63 -16.07 9.03
C VAL A 22 4.66 -15.57 10.06
N PRO A 23 5.97 -15.58 9.76
CA PRO A 23 6.97 -14.98 10.64
C PRO A 23 6.69 -13.48 10.87
N SER A 24 6.79 -13.04 12.12
CA SER A 24 6.41 -11.69 12.55
C SER A 24 7.35 -10.57 12.08
N ASN A 25 8.52 -10.94 11.53
CA ASN A 25 9.53 -10.01 11.01
C ASN A 25 9.34 -9.69 9.52
N LEU A 26 8.31 -10.25 8.87
CA LEU A 26 8.03 -9.99 7.46
C LEU A 26 7.21 -8.72 7.29
N THR A 27 7.45 -8.03 6.18
CA THR A 27 6.49 -7.02 5.71
C THR A 27 5.27 -7.71 5.12
N ILE A 28 4.14 -7.01 4.99
CA ILE A 28 2.92 -7.52 4.36
C ILE A 28 3.26 -8.16 3.01
N MET A 29 4.07 -7.50 2.19
CA MET A 29 4.47 -7.99 0.88
C MET A 29 5.24 -9.31 0.96
N LYS A 30 6.22 -9.41 1.88
CA LYS A 30 6.99 -10.65 2.08
C LYS A 30 6.14 -11.76 2.68
N ALA A 31 5.19 -11.43 3.56
CA ALA A 31 4.26 -12.40 4.13
C ALA A 31 3.32 -12.98 3.06
N MET A 32 2.83 -12.14 2.13
CA MET A 32 2.05 -12.59 0.98
C MET A 32 2.86 -13.54 0.07
N GLU A 33 4.13 -13.22 -0.18
CA GLU A 33 5.05 -14.11 -0.93
C GLU A 33 5.32 -15.42 -0.17
N TYR A 34 5.50 -15.36 1.14
CA TYR A 34 5.72 -16.52 2.02
C TYR A 34 4.55 -17.51 1.95
N ILE A 35 3.31 -17.03 1.91
CA ILE A 35 2.11 -17.88 1.82
C ILE A 35 1.76 -18.29 0.38
N GLY A 36 2.64 -17.99 -0.59
CA GLY A 36 2.57 -18.49 -1.97
C GLY A 36 1.95 -17.53 -3.00
N TYR A 37 1.61 -16.29 -2.64
CA TYR A 37 1.17 -15.31 -3.64
C TYR A 37 2.33 -14.76 -4.45
N ARG A 38 2.09 -14.50 -5.74
CA ARG A 38 3.05 -13.84 -6.62
C ARG A 38 2.49 -12.50 -7.07
N PHE A 39 3.23 -11.43 -6.80
CA PHE A 39 2.89 -10.10 -7.31
C PHE A 39 3.22 -10.00 -8.81
N VAL A 40 2.19 -9.98 -9.65
CA VAL A 40 2.30 -9.64 -11.08
C VAL A 40 2.03 -8.14 -11.30
N ARG A 41 1.22 -7.53 -10.40
CA ARG A 41 0.92 -6.10 -10.30
C ARG A 41 0.90 -5.71 -8.83
N GLY A 42 0.89 -4.41 -8.54
CA GLY A 42 0.92 -3.93 -7.15
C GLY A 42 2.31 -4.02 -6.50
N ALA A 43 3.36 -4.05 -7.31
CA ALA A 43 4.75 -4.11 -6.89
C ALA A 43 5.58 -3.15 -7.75
N GLY A 44 6.54 -2.47 -7.14
CA GLY A 44 7.41 -1.49 -7.80
C GLY A 44 8.78 -1.45 -7.14
N CYS A 45 9.15 -0.31 -6.55
CA CYS A 45 10.49 -0.10 -5.97
C CYS A 45 10.82 -0.97 -4.74
N ARG A 46 9.82 -1.47 -4.01
CA ARG A 46 9.97 -2.21 -2.73
C ARG A 46 10.76 -1.45 -1.63
N GLY A 47 10.83 -0.12 -1.73
CA GLY A 47 11.51 0.76 -0.78
C GLY A 47 10.64 1.90 -0.25
N GLY A 48 9.31 1.72 -0.20
CA GLY A 48 8.40 2.70 0.39
C GLY A 48 8.12 3.96 -0.44
N PHE A 49 8.72 4.12 -1.62
CA PHE A 49 8.66 5.39 -2.34
C PHE A 49 7.60 5.45 -3.46
N CYS A 50 7.59 4.47 -4.35
CA CYS A 50 6.81 4.57 -5.60
C CYS A 50 5.28 4.46 -5.47
N GLY A 51 4.74 4.19 -4.28
CA GLY A 51 3.30 3.99 -4.06
C GLY A 51 2.68 2.72 -4.67
N ALA A 52 3.38 1.97 -5.52
CA ALA A 52 2.81 0.86 -6.30
C ALA A 52 2.24 -0.31 -5.48
N CYS A 53 2.67 -0.49 -4.22
CA CYS A 53 2.21 -1.55 -3.32
C CYS A 53 1.28 -1.03 -2.22
N ALA A 54 0.54 0.04 -2.49
CA ALA A 54 -0.52 0.52 -1.60
C ALA A 54 -1.45 -0.63 -1.21
N THR A 55 -1.78 -0.71 0.07
CA THR A 55 -2.57 -1.77 0.67
C THR A 55 -3.48 -1.17 1.74
N VAL A 56 -4.68 -1.72 1.83
CA VAL A 56 -5.64 -1.39 2.88
C VAL A 56 -5.76 -2.60 3.79
N TYR A 57 -5.78 -2.37 5.09
CA TYR A 57 -5.98 -3.42 6.07
C TYR A 57 -6.80 -2.92 7.25
N ARG A 58 -7.20 -3.84 8.12
CA ARG A 58 -7.77 -3.53 9.43
C ARG A 58 -7.24 -4.52 10.44
N MET A 59 -7.20 -4.12 11.71
CA MET A 59 -6.97 -5.08 12.78
C MET A 59 -8.31 -5.71 13.20
N LYS A 60 -8.24 -6.85 13.87
CA LYS A 60 -9.39 -7.40 14.58
C LYS A 60 -9.95 -6.37 15.55
N ASP A 61 -11.28 -6.35 15.68
CA ASP A 61 -12.02 -5.46 16.59
C ASP A 61 -11.81 -3.95 16.37
N GLU A 62 -11.05 -3.55 15.36
CA GLU A 62 -10.95 -2.16 14.90
C GLU A 62 -11.95 -1.88 13.77
N TYR A 63 -12.65 -0.74 13.88
CA TYR A 63 -13.57 -0.29 12.83
C TYR A 63 -12.88 0.50 11.72
N LYS A 64 -11.68 1.05 11.99
CA LYS A 64 -10.96 1.92 11.05
C LYS A 64 -10.20 1.08 10.02
N LEU A 65 -10.29 1.49 8.76
CA LEU A 65 -9.37 1.04 7.73
C LEU A 65 -8.04 1.79 7.90
N LYS A 66 -6.95 1.04 7.79
CA LYS A 66 -5.58 1.53 7.77
C LYS A 66 -5.03 1.39 6.36
N MET A 67 -4.18 2.33 5.97
CA MET A 67 -3.53 2.37 4.67
C MET A 67 -2.04 2.26 4.88
N ALA A 68 -1.38 1.42 4.10
CA ALA A 68 0.06 1.25 4.17
C ALA A 68 0.65 0.89 2.80
N LEU A 69 1.98 0.90 2.72
CA LEU A 69 2.71 0.28 1.64
C LEU A 69 3.13 -1.11 2.07
N ALA A 70 2.70 -2.15 1.36
CA ALA A 70 2.95 -3.53 1.74
C ALA A 70 4.44 -3.86 1.88
N CYS A 71 5.31 -3.16 1.16
CA CYS A 71 6.75 -3.35 1.23
C CYS A 71 7.43 -2.72 2.47
N GLN A 72 6.71 -1.93 3.26
CA GLN A 72 7.23 -1.26 4.46
C GLN A 72 6.54 -1.75 5.72
N GLU A 73 5.23 -1.96 5.66
CA GLU A 73 4.44 -2.33 6.83
C GLU A 73 4.74 -3.77 7.27
N THR A 74 5.15 -3.94 8.53
CA THR A 74 5.37 -5.26 9.14
C THR A 74 4.03 -5.92 9.47
N VAL A 75 3.91 -7.23 9.26
CA VAL A 75 2.69 -7.95 9.63
C VAL A 75 2.48 -7.94 11.15
N GLN A 76 1.22 -7.82 11.56
CA GLN A 76 0.83 -7.84 12.97
C GLN A 76 -0.18 -8.96 13.21
N ASN A 77 -0.26 -9.43 14.45
CA ASN A 77 -1.22 -10.47 14.81
C ASN A 77 -2.65 -9.97 14.66
N GLU A 78 -3.49 -10.81 14.07
CA GLU A 78 -4.89 -10.53 13.75
C GLU A 78 -5.09 -9.37 12.76
N MET A 79 -4.14 -9.20 11.84
CA MET A 79 -4.25 -8.28 10.71
C MET A 79 -5.09 -8.89 9.59
N TYR A 80 -6.13 -8.18 9.16
CA TYR A 80 -6.99 -8.55 8.03
C TYR A 80 -6.63 -7.69 6.82
N LEU A 81 -6.02 -8.32 5.81
CA LEU A 81 -5.63 -7.65 4.59
C LEU A 81 -6.83 -7.57 3.64
N ALA A 82 -7.26 -6.35 3.33
CA ALA A 82 -8.17 -6.12 2.22
C ALA A 82 -7.33 -6.05 0.96
N GLN A 83 -7.45 -7.05 0.08
CA GLN A 83 -6.87 -6.91 -1.25
C GLN A 83 -7.55 -5.71 -1.90
N ILE A 84 -6.76 -4.70 -2.29
CA ILE A 84 -7.25 -3.69 -3.23
C ILE A 84 -7.52 -4.50 -4.51
N PRO A 85 -8.79 -4.69 -4.93
CA PRO A 85 -9.01 -5.22 -6.27
C PRO A 85 -8.23 -4.31 -7.20
N PHE A 86 -7.53 -4.88 -8.18
CA PHE A 86 -6.77 -4.13 -9.17
C PHE A 86 -7.73 -3.29 -10.02
N THR A 87 -8.37 -2.28 -9.45
CA THR A 87 -9.00 -1.20 -10.17
C THR A 87 -7.82 -0.47 -10.76
N PRO A 88 -7.58 -0.54 -12.08
CA PRO A 88 -6.51 0.27 -12.65
C PRO A 88 -6.88 1.72 -12.33
N ALA A 89 -6.13 2.33 -11.41
CA ALA A 89 -6.03 3.78 -11.41
C ALA A 89 -5.68 4.17 -12.85
N ASN A 90 -6.34 5.20 -13.38
CA ASN A 90 -6.04 5.70 -14.71
C ASN A 90 -4.51 5.88 -14.79
N LYS A 91 -3.87 5.23 -15.77
CA LYS A 91 -2.44 5.39 -16.01
C LYS A 91 -2.29 6.11 -17.33
N ALA A 92 -2.25 7.44 -17.26
CA ALA A 92 -1.99 8.26 -18.42
C ALA A 92 -0.62 7.89 -19.01
N MET A 93 -0.57 7.72 -20.33
CA MET A 93 0.68 7.55 -21.06
C MET A 93 1.14 8.91 -21.55
N TYR A 94 2.33 9.33 -21.13
CA TYR A 94 2.89 10.64 -21.47
C TYR A 94 4.41 10.54 -21.63
N ASP A 95 5.00 11.47 -22.38
CA ASP A 95 6.45 11.64 -22.49
C ASP A 95 6.88 12.75 -21.55
N VAL A 96 7.58 12.39 -20.47
CA VAL A 96 8.04 13.36 -19.45
C VAL A 96 8.92 14.47 -20.04
N ASN A 97 9.60 14.22 -21.16
CA ASN A 97 10.44 15.22 -21.82
C ASN A 97 9.63 16.24 -22.63
N ARG A 98 8.34 15.97 -22.87
CA ARG A 98 7.42 16.83 -23.62
C ARG A 98 6.38 17.49 -22.73
N LEU A 99 6.34 17.16 -21.44
CA LEU A 99 5.44 17.79 -20.48
C LEU A 99 5.96 19.17 -20.10
N ASP A 100 5.06 20.13 -20.05
CA ASP A 100 5.32 21.35 -19.31
C ASP A 100 5.30 21.04 -17.79
N SER A 101 6.05 21.83 -17.02
CA SER A 101 6.07 21.71 -15.56
C SER A 101 4.92 22.48 -14.90
N SER A 102 3.85 22.79 -15.65
CA SER A 102 2.70 23.53 -15.12
C SER A 102 1.68 22.56 -14.50
N GLY A 103 0.82 23.08 -13.63
CA GLY A 103 -0.30 22.31 -13.10
C GLY A 103 -1.29 21.83 -14.17
N ASN A 104 -1.31 22.48 -15.35
CA ASN A 104 -2.22 22.11 -16.44
C ASN A 104 -1.90 20.74 -17.03
N ALA A 105 -0.61 20.36 -17.11
CA ALA A 105 -0.21 19.04 -17.59
C ALA A 105 -0.81 17.91 -16.73
N VAL A 106 -0.96 18.13 -15.42
CA VAL A 106 -1.60 17.16 -14.51
C VAL A 106 -3.09 17.06 -14.80
N LEU A 107 -3.79 18.19 -14.99
CA LEU A 107 -5.22 18.21 -15.28
C LEU A 107 -5.57 17.64 -16.67
N GLU A 108 -4.70 17.80 -17.65
CA GLU A 108 -4.87 17.21 -18.99
C GLU A 108 -4.86 15.69 -18.94
N HIS A 109 -3.95 15.11 -18.14
CA HIS A 109 -3.80 13.66 -17.99
C HIS A 109 -4.73 13.03 -16.96
N TYR A 110 -5.11 13.78 -15.93
CA TYR A 110 -5.93 13.34 -14.79
C TYR A 110 -7.06 14.32 -14.49
N PRO A 111 -8.02 14.52 -15.44
CA PRO A 111 -9.10 15.49 -15.29
C PRO A 111 -10.04 15.20 -14.11
N GLU A 112 -10.06 13.95 -13.62
CA GLU A 112 -10.79 13.56 -12.41
C GLU A 112 -10.37 14.34 -11.16
N ILE A 113 -9.15 14.89 -11.12
CA ILE A 113 -8.67 15.72 -10.00
C ILE A 113 -9.55 16.97 -9.84
N ALA A 114 -10.10 17.51 -10.92
CA ALA A 114 -11.02 18.65 -10.86
C ALA A 114 -12.34 18.35 -10.11
N ARG A 115 -12.63 17.07 -9.83
CA ARG A 115 -13.80 16.64 -9.02
C ARG A 115 -13.48 16.58 -7.52
N CYS A 116 -12.30 17.03 -7.09
CA CYS A 116 -11.89 16.99 -5.70
C CYS A 116 -12.86 17.77 -4.79
N LEU A 117 -13.29 17.14 -3.70
CA LEU A 117 -14.19 17.74 -2.70
C LEU A 117 -13.45 18.32 -1.50
N CYS A 118 -12.11 18.43 -1.56
CA CYS A 118 -11.28 18.96 -0.48
C CYS A 118 -11.50 18.27 0.89
N CYS A 119 -11.83 16.97 0.88
CA CYS A 119 -12.15 16.21 2.10
C CYS A 119 -10.92 15.86 2.95
N ASN A 120 -9.71 16.12 2.45
CA ASN A 120 -8.43 15.82 3.10
C ASN A 120 -8.19 14.33 3.43
N THR A 121 -8.95 13.41 2.81
CA THR A 121 -8.77 11.97 3.02
C THR A 121 -7.46 11.46 2.41
N CYS A 122 -7.01 12.03 1.29
CA CYS A 122 -5.76 11.65 0.63
C CYS A 122 -4.54 11.86 1.52
N THR A 123 -4.43 13.02 2.18
CA THR A 123 -3.37 13.32 3.16
C THR A 123 -3.40 12.32 4.32
N LYS A 124 -4.57 12.10 4.93
CA LYS A 124 -4.73 11.16 6.05
C LYS A 124 -4.44 9.70 5.66
N ALA A 125 -4.68 9.35 4.41
CA ALA A 125 -4.46 8.00 3.89
C ALA A 125 -3.02 7.77 3.42
N CYS A 126 -2.21 8.82 3.24
CA CYS A 126 -0.87 8.71 2.69
C CYS A 126 0.08 8.02 3.68
N PRO A 127 0.61 6.81 3.39
CA PRO A 127 1.52 6.12 4.30
C PRO A 127 2.91 6.76 4.39
N GLN A 128 3.16 7.79 3.60
CA GLN A 128 4.39 8.59 3.61
C GLN A 128 4.17 9.96 4.28
N GLU A 129 2.99 10.17 4.88
CA GLU A 129 2.65 11.40 5.62
C GLU A 129 2.80 12.67 4.77
N LEU A 130 2.58 12.54 3.45
CA LEU A 130 2.60 13.67 2.54
C LEU A 130 1.35 14.52 2.72
N GLU A 131 1.53 15.83 2.66
CA GLU A 131 0.44 16.83 2.59
C GLU A 131 -0.19 16.84 1.18
N VAL A 132 -0.80 15.72 0.78
CA VAL A 132 -1.30 15.50 -0.59
C VAL A 132 -2.29 16.58 -1.01
N MET A 133 -3.12 17.06 -0.08
CA MET A 133 -4.11 18.10 -0.39
C MET A 133 -3.47 19.41 -0.85
N ASN A 134 -2.29 19.76 -0.34
CA ASN A 134 -1.55 20.97 -0.74
C ASN A 134 -0.87 20.85 -2.11
N ILE A 135 -0.81 19.63 -2.67
CA ILE A 135 -0.25 19.37 -4.01
C ILE A 135 -1.38 19.42 -5.06
N VAL A 136 -2.61 19.12 -4.63
CA VAL A 136 -3.79 19.08 -5.50
C VAL A 136 -4.48 20.44 -5.62
N GLN A 137 -4.33 21.33 -4.64
CA GLN A 137 -4.85 22.71 -4.64
C GLN A 137 -3.71 23.73 -4.75
#